data_AF-A0A846G3S1-F1
#
_entry.id   AF-A0A846G3S1-F1
#
_cell.length_a   1.000
_cell.length_b   1.000
_cell.length_c   1.000
_cell.angle_alpha   90.00
_cell.angle_beta   90.00
_cell.angle_gamma   90.00
#
_symmetry.space_group_name_H-M   'P 1'
#
loop_
_entity.id
_entity.type
_entity.pdbx_description
1 polymer ?
#
loop_
_entity_poly.entity_id
_entity_poly.type
_entity_poly.pdbx_seq_one_letter_code
_entity_poly.pdbx_strand_id
1 'polypeptide(L)'
;NQNKIQSNKKKPPTELEAVVSVKHSGHNYYGYELYISGPCQIVYRPYKPASCGAHLWINTFDSVQFIDTKSNPATARQSSKQIFI
;
A
#
# COMPACT_ATOMS: atom_id res chain seq x y z
N ASN A 1 -7.39 -2.90 5.68
CA ASN A 1 -7.38 -1.41 5.55
C ASN A 1 -8.70 -0.78 5.15
N GLN A 2 -9.81 -1.54 5.07
CA GLN A 2 -11.14 -1.01 4.72
C GLN A 2 -11.62 0.12 5.65
N ASN A 3 -11.42 0.01 6.96
CA ASN A 3 -11.83 1.04 7.92
C ASN A 3 -11.14 2.39 7.66
N LYS A 4 -9.83 2.38 7.36
CA LYS A 4 -9.08 3.60 6.98
C LYS A 4 -9.61 4.20 5.68
N ILE A 5 -9.90 3.37 4.68
CA ILE A 5 -10.49 3.82 3.40
C ILE A 5 -11.84 4.49 3.63
N GLN A 6 -12.71 3.90 4.45
CA GLN A 6 -14.02 4.47 4.78
C GLN A 6 -13.90 5.79 5.54
N SER A 7 -12.96 5.88 6.48
CA SER A 7 -12.67 7.12 7.23
C SER A 7 -12.13 8.23 6.32
N ASN A 8 -11.16 7.91 5.46
CA ASN A 8 -10.53 8.85 4.54
C ASN A 8 -11.51 9.57 3.61
N LYS A 9 -12.63 8.94 3.23
CA LYS A 9 -13.68 9.57 2.42
C LYS A 9 -14.28 10.83 3.04
N LYS A 10 -14.18 10.98 4.37
CA LYS A 10 -14.74 12.11 5.12
C LYS A 10 -13.66 13.12 5.55
N LYS A 11 -12.39 12.88 5.22
CA LYS A 11 -11.26 13.70 5.65
C LYS A 11 -10.78 14.62 4.53
N PRO A 12 -10.25 15.80 4.86
CA PRO A 12 -9.56 16.63 3.88
C PRO A 12 -8.27 15.94 3.38
N PRO A 13 -7.75 16.31 2.20
CA PRO A 13 -6.53 15.72 1.62
C PRO A 13 -5.31 15.73 2.55
N THR A 14 -5.21 16.73 3.42
CA THR A 14 -4.12 16.91 4.38
C THR A 14 -4.15 15.92 5.56
N GLU A 15 -5.25 15.20 5.74
CA GLU A 15 -5.46 14.27 6.87
C GLU A 15 -5.69 12.82 6.41
N LEU A 16 -5.51 12.55 5.12
CA LEU A 16 -5.68 11.20 4.58
C LEU A 16 -4.66 10.25 5.18
N GLU A 17 -5.11 9.11 5.69
CA GLU A 17 -4.21 8.07 6.18
C GLU A 17 -3.75 7.16 5.04
N ALA A 18 -2.50 6.71 5.07
CA ALA A 18 -1.99 5.69 4.17
C ALA A 18 -2.72 4.34 4.36
N VAL A 19 -3.12 3.73 3.24
CA VAL A 19 -3.96 2.51 3.21
C VAL A 19 -3.31 1.33 2.50
N VAL A 20 -2.23 1.54 1.77
CA VAL A 20 -1.43 0.44 1.22
C VAL A 20 -0.43 0.06 2.29
N SER A 21 -0.34 -1.23 2.62
CA SER A 21 0.54 -1.72 3.67
C SER A 21 1.36 -2.92 3.22
N VAL A 22 2.66 -2.90 3.52
CA VAL A 22 3.58 -4.03 3.31
C VAL A 22 4.00 -4.56 4.67
N LYS A 23 3.85 -5.87 4.88
CA LYS A 23 4.31 -6.54 6.09
C LYS A 23 5.57 -7.33 5.77
N HIS A 24 6.68 -7.01 6.42
CA HIS A 24 7.96 -7.68 6.22
C HIS A 24 8.69 -7.80 7.56
N SER A 25 9.17 -9.00 7.89
CA SER A 25 10.00 -9.27 9.08
C SER A 25 9.42 -8.72 10.39
N GLY A 26 8.09 -8.81 10.57
CA GLY A 26 7.38 -8.31 11.75
C GLY A 26 7.01 -6.82 11.72
N HIS A 27 7.55 -6.04 10.78
CA HIS A 27 7.23 -4.62 10.60
C HIS A 27 6.08 -4.42 9.61
N ASN A 28 5.35 -3.31 9.78
CA ASN A 28 4.33 -2.86 8.84
C ASN A 28 4.73 -1.49 8.30
N TYR A 29 4.87 -1.39 6.98
CA TYR A 29 5.15 -0.15 6.25
C TYR A 29 3.87 0.30 5.57
N TYR A 30 3.65 1.61 5.48
CA TYR A 30 2.45 2.19 4.91
C TYR A 30 2.77 3.24 3.86
N GLY A 31 1.92 3.32 2.84
CA GLY A 31 1.92 4.38 1.84
C GLY A 31 0.58 4.49 1.12
N TYR A 32 0.52 5.39 0.14
CA TYR A 32 -0.68 5.61 -0.66
C TYR A 32 -0.68 4.78 -1.95
N GLU A 33 0.51 4.47 -2.46
CA GLU A 33 0.73 3.72 -3.69
C GLU A 33 2.00 2.86 -3.58
N LEU A 34 1.95 1.65 -4.13
CA LEU A 34 3.05 0.69 -4.12
C LEU A 34 3.27 0.13 -5.53
N TYR A 35 4.52 0.16 -5.97
CA TYR A 35 5.00 -0.52 -7.16
C TYR A 35 5.67 -1.84 -6.79
N ILE A 36 5.41 -2.89 -7.57
CA ILE A 36 6.08 -4.18 -7.49
C ILE A 36 6.76 -4.41 -8.84
N SER A 37 8.09 -4.47 -8.86
CA SER A 37 8.87 -4.55 -10.10
C SER A 37 8.95 -5.96 -10.67
N GLY A 38 8.61 -6.98 -9.88
CA GLY A 38 8.75 -8.38 -10.24
C GLY A 38 7.46 -9.19 -10.07
N PRO A 39 7.55 -10.51 -10.28
CA PRO A 39 6.45 -11.44 -10.09
C PRO A 39 5.74 -11.28 -8.75
N CYS A 40 4.42 -11.46 -8.77
CA CYS A 40 3.61 -11.49 -7.56
C CYS A 40 2.49 -12.51 -7.68
N GLN A 41 1.95 -12.91 -6.54
CA GLN A 41 0.83 -13.82 -6.43
C GLN A 41 -0.30 -13.14 -5.68
N ILE A 42 -1.51 -13.20 -6.23
CA ILE A 42 -2.72 -12.81 -5.51
C ILE A 42 -3.22 -14.04 -4.76
N VAL A 43 -3.28 -13.95 -3.43
CA VAL A 43 -3.67 -15.06 -2.56
C VAL A 43 -4.99 -14.74 -1.89
N TYR A 44 -5.98 -15.60 -2.14
CA TYR A 44 -7.26 -15.59 -1.44
C TYR A 44 -7.39 -16.83 -0.55
N ARG A 45 -7.65 -16.63 0.74
CA ARG A 45 -7.91 -17.70 1.73
C ARG A 45 -9.12 -17.35 2.59
N PRO A 46 -10.31 -17.90 2.31
CA PRO A 46 -11.52 -17.60 3.08
C PRO A 46 -11.50 -18.20 4.50
N TYR A 47 -10.96 -19.42 4.67
CA TYR A 47 -11.07 -20.15 5.94
C TYR A 47 -9.82 -20.09 6.83
N LYS A 48 -8.66 -19.82 6.24
CA LYS A 48 -7.36 -19.77 6.93
C LYS A 48 -6.63 -18.49 6.53
N PRO A 49 -6.99 -17.34 7.12
CA PRO A 49 -6.38 -16.06 6.78
C PRO A 49 -4.88 -16.04 7.15
N ALA A 50 -4.16 -15.05 6.63
CA ALA A 50 -2.81 -14.75 7.08
C ALA A 50 -2.79 -14.46 8.60
N SER A 51 -1.61 -14.52 9.23
CA SER A 51 -1.46 -14.25 10.67
C SER A 51 -1.95 -12.85 11.10
N CYS A 52 -2.02 -11.91 10.16
CA CYS A 52 -2.59 -10.58 10.37
C CYS A 52 -4.12 -10.50 10.17
N GLY A 53 -4.80 -11.63 9.92
CA GLY A 53 -6.24 -11.70 9.64
C GLY A 53 -6.63 -11.37 8.20
N ALA A 54 -5.67 -11.11 7.29
CA ALA A 54 -5.98 -10.84 5.89
C ALA A 54 -6.46 -12.10 5.15
N HIS A 55 -7.59 -11.99 4.47
CA HIS A 55 -8.15 -13.06 3.63
C HIS A 55 -7.74 -12.95 2.16
N LEU A 56 -7.41 -11.73 1.70
CA LEU A 56 -6.95 -11.45 0.34
C LEU A 56 -5.71 -10.56 0.44
N TRP A 57 -4.62 -10.95 -0.20
CA TRP A 57 -3.39 -10.16 -0.24
C TRP A 57 -2.56 -10.47 -1.48
N ILE A 58 -1.55 -9.63 -1.72
CA ILE A 58 -0.51 -9.86 -2.72
C ILE A 58 0.74 -10.36 -1.99
N ASN A 59 1.34 -11.44 -2.49
CA ASN A 59 2.59 -12.00 -2.00
C ASN A 59 3.68 -11.89 -3.08
N THR A 60 4.87 -11.45 -2.71
CA THR A 60 6.02 -11.34 -3.60
C THR A 60 7.32 -11.54 -2.81
N PHE A 61 8.36 -12.03 -3.48
CA PHE A 61 9.73 -12.06 -2.96
C PHE A 61 10.60 -10.98 -3.62
N ASP A 62 10.06 -10.26 -4.60
CA ASP A 62 10.75 -9.19 -5.32
C ASP A 62 10.68 -7.86 -4.56
N SER A 63 11.49 -6.92 -5.02
CA SER A 63 11.49 -5.56 -4.50
C SER A 63 10.15 -4.86 -4.69
N VAL A 64 9.75 -4.13 -3.65
CA VAL A 64 8.58 -3.26 -3.66
C VAL A 64 8.99 -1.83 -3.30
N GLN A 65 8.32 -0.84 -3.89
CA GLN A 65 8.64 0.57 -3.69
C GLN A 65 7.35 1.37 -3.47
N PHE A 66 7.31 2.20 -2.43
CA PHE A 66 6.23 3.17 -2.30
C PHE A 66 6.49 4.33 -3.26
N ILE A 67 5.54 4.62 -4.14
CA ILE A 67 5.73 5.63 -5.21
C ILE A 67 5.62 7.05 -4.66
N ASP A 68 4.84 7.27 -3.58
CA ASP A 68 4.71 8.57 -2.95
C ASP A 68 4.41 8.45 -1.45
N THR A 69 5.32 8.97 -0.63
CA THR A 69 5.14 9.12 0.83
C THR A 69 4.91 10.57 1.25
N LYS A 70 4.87 11.52 0.31
CA LYS A 70 4.61 12.94 0.58
C LYS A 70 3.32 13.33 -0.12
N SER A 71 2.19 13.09 0.55
CA SER A 71 0.88 13.58 0.12
C SER A 71 0.85 15.12 0.08
N ASN A 72 1.41 15.72 -0.97
CA ASN A 72 1.03 17.05 -1.39
C ASN A 72 0.02 16.87 -2.54
N PRO A 73 -1.29 17.08 -2.28
CA PRO A 73 -2.35 16.85 -3.27
C PRO A 73 -2.22 17.70 -4.54
N ALA A 74 -1.36 18.73 -4.56
CA ALA A 74 -1.05 19.52 -5.75
C ALA A 74 -0.12 18.79 -6.77
N THR A 75 0.76 17.92 -6.29
CA THR A 75 1.77 17.22 -7.14
C THR A 75 1.25 15.93 -7.77
N ALA A 76 0.11 15.41 -7.31
CA ALA A 76 -0.56 14.23 -7.88
C ALA A 76 -1.00 14.41 -9.36
N ARG A 77 -0.80 15.59 -9.95
CA ARG A 77 -1.07 15.90 -11.38
C ARG A 77 0.17 15.85 -12.28
N GLN A 78 1.36 15.54 -11.76
CA GLN A 78 2.59 15.48 -12.56
C GLN A 78 3.12 14.06 -12.70
N SER A 79 3.55 13.72 -13.92
CA SER A 79 4.15 12.42 -14.27
C SER A 79 5.36 12.12 -13.38
N SER A 80 5.33 10.96 -12.72
CA SER A 80 6.35 10.53 -11.76
C SER A 80 7.72 10.35 -12.42
N LYS A 81 8.77 10.89 -11.78
CA LYS A 81 10.18 10.66 -12.13
C LYS A 81 10.66 9.37 -11.47
N GLN A 82 11.21 8.47 -12.27
CA GLN A 82 11.82 7.21 -11.85
C GLN A 82 13.15 7.48 -11.11
N ILE A 83 13.27 6.99 -9.87
CA ILE A 83 14.53 6.99 -9.12
C ILE A 83 15.04 5.55 -9.09
N PHE A 84 16.24 5.35 -9.64
CA PHE A 84 16.97 4.10 -9.53
C PHE A 84 17.81 4.13 -8.24
N ILE A 85 17.81 3.02 -7.52
CA ILE A 85 18.71 2.75 -6.38
C ILE A 85 19.74 1.72 -6.85
#